data_AF-A0A9X3RKZ2-F1
#
_entry.id   AF-A0A9X3RKZ2-F1
#
_cell.length_a   1.000
_cell.length_b   1.000
_cell.length_c   1.000
_cell.angle_alpha   90.00
_cell.angle_beta   90.00
_cell.angle_gamma   90.00
#
_symmetry.space_group_name_H-M   'P 1'
#
loop_
_entity.id
_entity.type
_entity.pdbx_description
1 polymer ?
#
loop_
_entity_poly.entity_id
_entity_poly.type
_entity_poly.pdbx_seq_one_letter_code
_entity_poly.pdbx_strand_id
1 'polypeptide(L)'
;MAKDDWQKVEGQGWLSLGQFGQINPRDWGPGVDKHIFTAEHPDGGYYIMRGKEASGTYEFEFDSPFVLLGGAKGPNLEMVITPLVRGQYGVRFREWQESPGNSAWSGE
;
A
#
# COMPACT_ATOMS: atom_id res chain seq x y z
N MET A 1 -1.34 -10.95 20.72
CA MET A 1 -1.57 -9.53 20.35
C MET A 1 -2.04 -9.55 18.90
N ALA A 2 -3.21 -8.97 18.62
CA ALA A 2 -4.01 -9.30 17.43
C ALA A 2 -3.27 -8.99 16.12
N LYS A 3 -3.24 -9.96 15.21
CA LYS A 3 -2.60 -9.88 13.88
C LYS A 3 -3.50 -9.15 12.86
N ASP A 4 -4.57 -8.49 13.31
CA ASP A 4 -5.78 -8.21 12.53
C ASP A 4 -6.25 -6.75 12.55
N ASP A 5 -5.47 -5.82 13.11
CA ASP A 5 -5.89 -4.42 13.22
C ASP A 5 -5.70 -3.65 11.90
N TRP A 6 -6.61 -3.91 10.96
CA TRP A 6 -6.70 -3.16 9.71
C TRP A 6 -7.28 -1.77 9.97
N GLN A 7 -6.52 -0.75 9.63
CA GLN A 7 -6.99 0.64 9.57
C GLN A 7 -7.67 0.89 8.23
N LYS A 8 -8.59 1.87 8.19
CA LYS A 8 -9.36 2.21 6.98
C LYS A 8 -9.49 3.72 6.82
N VAL A 9 -9.27 4.18 5.60
CA VAL A 9 -9.55 5.55 5.17
C VAL A 9 -10.31 5.55 3.85
N GLU A 10 -11.14 6.56 3.63
CA GLU A 10 -11.96 6.70 2.42
C GLU A 10 -11.90 8.13 1.90
N GLY A 11 -11.93 8.31 0.59
CA GLY A 11 -12.00 9.63 -0.01
C GLY A 11 -11.60 9.67 -1.48
N GLN A 12 -11.18 10.84 -1.94
CA GLN A 12 -10.66 11.07 -3.30
C GLN A 12 -9.30 11.76 -3.23
N GLY A 13 -8.44 11.49 -4.21
CA GLY A 13 -7.11 12.10 -4.28
C GLY A 13 -6.20 11.57 -3.17
N TRP A 14 -5.45 12.47 -2.54
CA TRP A 14 -4.55 12.11 -1.44
C TRP A 14 -5.33 11.79 -0.17
N LEU A 15 -5.20 10.54 0.28
CA LEU A 15 -5.76 9.99 1.51
C LEU A 15 -4.65 9.90 2.55
N SER A 16 -4.84 10.56 3.70
CA SER A 16 -3.91 10.46 4.82
C SER A 16 -4.01 9.08 5.45
N LEU A 17 -2.86 8.43 5.65
CA LEU A 17 -2.71 7.18 6.40
C LEU A 17 -2.29 7.46 7.85
N GLY A 18 -2.59 8.66 8.37
CA GLY A 18 -2.12 9.10 9.69
C GLY A 18 -0.61 9.18 9.75
N GLN A 19 -0.01 8.51 10.74
CA GLN A 19 1.45 8.52 10.94
C GLN A 19 2.23 7.80 9.82
N PHE A 20 1.56 7.04 8.94
CA PHE A 20 2.21 6.27 7.88
C PHE A 20 2.36 7.04 6.57
N GLY A 21 1.95 8.32 6.52
CA GLY A 21 2.06 9.17 5.34
C GLY A 21 0.74 9.26 4.58
N GLN A 22 0.78 9.15 3.25
CA GLN A 22 -0.41 9.31 2.42
C GLN A 22 -0.37 8.51 1.11
N ILE A 23 -1.53 8.23 0.53
CA ILE A 23 -1.69 7.49 -0.73
C ILE A 23 -2.71 8.18 -1.64
N ASN A 24 -2.46 8.15 -2.95
CA ASN A 24 -3.35 8.72 -3.95
C ASN A 24 -3.72 7.68 -5.02
N PRO A 25 -4.74 6.84 -4.77
CA PRO A 25 -5.30 5.96 -5.79
C PRO A 25 -6.14 6.76 -6.79
N ARG A 26 -6.01 6.42 -8.08
CA ARG A 26 -6.75 7.05 -9.17
C ARG A 26 -6.78 6.16 -10.41
N ASP A 27 -7.74 6.40 -11.29
CA ASP A 27 -7.72 5.86 -12.64
C ASP A 27 -6.59 6.50 -13.46
N TRP A 28 -5.99 5.74 -14.36
CA TRP A 28 -4.97 6.27 -15.27
C TRP A 28 -5.54 7.38 -16.17
N GLY A 29 -6.77 7.18 -16.65
CA GLY A 29 -7.44 8.12 -17.53
C GLY A 29 -8.77 7.58 -18.08
N PRO A 30 -9.56 8.44 -18.74
CA PRO A 30 -10.86 8.06 -19.26
C PRO A 30 -10.74 6.96 -20.32
N GLY A 31 -11.54 5.90 -20.17
CA GLY A 31 -11.60 4.78 -21.12
C GLY A 31 -10.42 3.81 -21.04
N VAL A 32 -9.55 3.94 -20.03
CA VAL A 32 -8.46 2.99 -19.77
C VAL A 32 -8.81 2.19 -18.53
N ASP A 33 -8.94 0.87 -18.68
CA ASP A 33 -9.14 -0.06 -17.57
C ASP A 33 -7.80 -0.31 -16.85
N LYS A 34 -7.31 0.75 -16.19
CA LYS A 34 -6.02 0.76 -15.49
C LYS A 34 -6.10 1.68 -14.29
N HIS A 35 -5.77 1.13 -13.13
CA HIS A 35 -5.75 1.87 -11.88
C HIS A 35 -4.32 2.01 -11.38
N ILE A 36 -4.00 3.20 -10.89
CA ILE A 36 -2.67 3.53 -10.40
C ILE A 36 -2.73 4.22 -9.04
N PHE A 37 -1.65 4.07 -8.27
CA PHE A 37 -1.49 4.82 -7.03
C PHE A 37 -0.08 5.38 -6.89
N THR A 38 0.03 6.44 -6.11
CA THR A 38 1.30 6.98 -5.59
C THR A 38 1.21 6.99 -4.07
N ALA A 39 2.27 6.61 -3.36
CA ALA A 39 2.29 6.61 -1.89
C ALA A 39 3.55 7.30 -1.36
N GLU A 40 3.36 8.18 -0.38
CA GLU A 40 4.40 9.03 0.20
C GLU A 40 4.59 8.73 1.68
N HIS A 41 5.85 8.80 2.11
CA HIS A 41 6.25 8.69 3.50
C HIS A 41 5.96 9.98 4.29
N PRO A 42 5.73 9.87 5.62
CA PRO A 42 5.55 11.03 6.49
C PRO A 42 6.81 11.91 6.61
N ASP A 43 8.01 11.33 6.47
CA ASP A 43 9.30 12.02 6.49
C ASP A 43 9.79 12.43 5.09
N GLY A 44 8.95 12.25 4.07
CA GLY A 44 9.22 12.62 2.68
C GLY A 44 9.83 11.51 1.84
N GLY A 45 9.59 11.61 0.53
CA GLY A 45 9.89 10.54 -0.43
C GLY A 45 8.74 9.54 -0.56
N TYR A 46 8.95 8.54 -1.42
CA TYR A 46 7.90 7.62 -1.83
C TYR A 46 8.18 6.21 -1.32
N TYR A 47 7.10 5.50 -0.99
CA TYR A 47 7.17 4.07 -0.75
C TYR A 47 7.58 3.32 -2.03
N ILE A 48 8.20 2.15 -1.86
CA ILE A 48 8.45 1.22 -2.97
C ILE A 48 7.47 0.06 -2.87
N MET A 49 6.69 -0.22 -3.92
CA MET A 49 5.85 -1.42 -3.94
C MET A 49 6.74 -2.68 -4.02
N ARG A 50 6.48 -3.66 -3.15
CA ARG A 50 7.23 -4.93 -3.13
C ARG A 50 7.20 -5.59 -4.51
N GLY A 51 8.35 -6.04 -4.98
CA GLY A 51 8.53 -6.59 -6.33
C GLY A 51 8.75 -5.54 -7.42
N LYS A 52 8.87 -4.25 -7.06
CA LYS A 52 9.29 -3.17 -7.95
C LYS A 52 10.69 -2.69 -7.58
N GLU A 53 11.43 -2.21 -8.58
CA GLU A 53 12.83 -1.80 -8.43
C GLU A 53 13.00 -0.32 -8.06
N ALA A 54 11.99 0.51 -8.33
CA ALA A 54 12.06 1.96 -8.13
C ALA A 54 10.77 2.51 -7.52
N SER A 55 10.90 3.58 -6.74
CA SER A 55 9.80 4.34 -6.15
C SER A 55 9.00 5.12 -7.21
N GLY A 56 7.68 5.20 -7.10
CA GLY A 56 6.89 6.03 -8.02
C GLY A 56 5.40 5.74 -8.03
N THR A 57 4.83 5.76 -9.23
CA THR A 57 3.42 5.42 -9.47
C THR A 57 3.33 3.97 -9.92
N TYR A 58 2.44 3.20 -9.29
CA TYR A 58 2.30 1.77 -9.54
C TYR A 58 0.89 1.43 -9.98
N GLU A 59 0.78 0.37 -10.77
CA GLU A 59 -0.49 -0.26 -11.12
C GLU A 59 -0.96 -1.14 -9.97
N PHE A 60 -2.27 -1.19 -9.76
CA PHE A 60 -2.88 -2.07 -8.78
C PHE A 60 -4.19 -2.64 -9.31
N GLU A 61 -4.61 -3.76 -8.71
CA GLU A 61 -5.91 -4.37 -8.92
C GLU A 61 -6.77 -4.13 -7.69
N PHE A 62 -8.05 -3.81 -7.89
CA PHE A 62 -8.97 -3.62 -6.79
C PHE A 62 -9.12 -4.88 -5.96
N ASP A 63 -9.26 -4.69 -4.65
CA ASP A 63 -9.47 -5.74 -3.65
C ASP A 63 -8.35 -6.81 -3.59
N SER A 64 -7.23 -6.57 -4.27
CA SER A 64 -6.03 -7.40 -4.24
C SER A 64 -4.98 -6.79 -3.30
N PRO A 65 -4.42 -7.56 -2.35
CA PRO A 65 -3.44 -7.04 -1.40
C PRO A 65 -2.07 -6.82 -2.07
N PHE A 66 -1.40 -5.75 -1.67
CA PHE A 66 -0.01 -5.50 -2.02
C PHE A 66 0.77 -4.95 -0.82
N VAL A 67 2.09 -4.99 -0.91
CA VAL A 67 2.98 -4.51 0.16
C VAL A 67 3.74 -3.28 -0.31
N LEU A 68 3.76 -2.25 0.52
CA LEU A 68 4.64 -1.09 0.40
C LEU A 68 5.83 -1.27 1.34
N LEU A 69 7.02 -1.07 0.81
CA LEU A 69 8.29 -1.16 1.53
C LEU A 69 8.68 0.22 2.00
N GLY A 70 8.74 0.40 3.31
CA GLY A 70 9.14 1.66 3.93
C GLY A 70 10.64 1.82 4.14
N GLY A 71 11.39 0.72 4.00
CA GLY A 71 12.84 0.71 4.13
C GLY A 71 13.30 1.23 5.50
N ALA A 72 14.38 2.02 5.51
CA ALA A 72 14.91 2.62 6.74
C ALA A 72 14.05 3.78 7.30
N LYS A 73 13.05 4.26 6.54
CA LYS A 73 12.26 5.45 6.87
C LYS A 73 11.00 5.15 7.67
N GLY A 74 10.55 3.91 7.68
CA GLY A 74 9.31 3.54 8.35
C GLY A 74 8.92 2.08 8.14
N PRO A 75 7.79 1.68 8.73
CA PRO A 75 7.31 0.31 8.61
C PRO A 75 6.91 0.00 7.16
N ASN A 76 6.91 -1.29 6.83
CA ASN A 76 6.26 -1.77 5.63
C ASN A 76 4.75 -1.81 5.88
N LEU A 77 3.95 -1.63 4.84
CA LEU A 77 2.49 -1.64 4.93
C LEU A 77 1.93 -2.68 3.99
N GLU A 78 0.97 -3.46 4.47
CA GLU A 78 0.09 -4.26 3.60
C GLU A 78 -1.17 -3.46 3.34
N MET A 79 -1.59 -3.39 2.08
CA MET A 79 -2.67 -2.51 1.65
C MET A 79 -3.63 -3.21 0.70
N VAL A 80 -4.89 -2.81 0.78
CA VAL A 80 -5.96 -3.17 -0.17
C VAL A 80 -6.69 -1.90 -0.56
N ILE A 81 -6.90 -1.68 -1.86
CA ILE A 81 -7.66 -0.54 -2.38
C ILE A 81 -8.97 -1.07 -2.97
N THR A 82 -10.09 -0.49 -2.57
CA THR A 82 -11.45 -0.84 -3.01
C THR A 82 -12.09 0.37 -3.71
N PRO A 83 -12.76 0.19 -4.86
CA PRO A 83 -13.50 1.29 -5.48
C PRO A 83 -14.78 1.55 -4.68
N LEU A 84 -15.08 2.82 -4.45
CA LEU A 84 -16.31 3.27 -3.82
C LEU A 84 -17.15 4.08 -4.82
N VAL A 85 -18.33 4.49 -4.38
CA VAL A 85 -19.24 5.28 -5.22
C VAL A 85 -18.61 6.62 -5.62
N ARG A 86 -18.99 7.12 -6.81
CA ARG A 86 -18.63 8.46 -7.29
C ARG A 86 -17.11 8.70 -7.40
N GLY A 87 -16.32 7.68 -7.74
CA GLY A 87 -14.87 7.79 -7.90
C GLY A 87 -14.10 7.99 -6.59
N GLN A 88 -14.72 7.64 -5.46
CA GLN A 88 -14.04 7.52 -4.18
C GLN A 88 -13.30 6.18 -4.09
N TYR A 89 -12.33 6.11 -3.19
CA TYR A 89 -11.56 4.91 -2.90
C TYR A 89 -11.59 4.64 -1.41
N GLY A 90 -11.73 3.37 -1.05
CA GLY A 90 -11.48 2.86 0.29
C GLY A 90 -10.09 2.24 0.33
N VAL A 91 -9.28 2.63 1.29
CA VAL A 91 -7.96 2.05 1.50
C VAL A 91 -7.94 1.39 2.87
N ARG A 92 -7.70 0.09 2.89
CA ARG A 92 -7.41 -0.65 4.11
C ARG A 92 -5.92 -0.91 4.18
N PHE A 93 -5.33 -0.70 5.35
CA PHE A 93 -3.90 -0.91 5.55
C PHE A 93 -3.58 -1.38 6.96
N ARG A 94 -2.45 -2.05 7.11
CA ARG A 94 -1.84 -2.40 8.39
C ARG A 94 -0.32 -2.44 8.24
N GLU A 95 0.39 -2.35 9.35
CA GLU A 95 1.82 -2.65 9.34
C GLU A 95 2.05 -4.10 8.92
N TRP A 96 2.94 -4.28 7.94
CA TRP A 96 3.36 -5.57 7.45
C TRP A 96 4.70 -5.94 8.07
N GLN A 97 4.71 -7.08 8.75
CA GLN A 97 5.93 -7.72 9.19
C GLN A 97 6.16 -8.92 8.28
N GLU A 98 7.37 -9.03 7.72
CA GLU A 98 7.76 -10.28 7.09
C GLU A 98 7.64 -11.36 8.15
N SER A 99 6.82 -12.39 7.89
CA SER A 99 6.80 -13.53 8.79
C SER A 99 8.23 -14.03 8.89
N PRO A 100 8.79 -14.23 10.11
CA PRO A 100 10.10 -14.83 10.23
C PRO A 100 10.01 -16.12 9.44
N GLY A 101 10.75 -16.19 8.32
CA GLY A 101 10.74 -17.38 7.51
C GLY A 101 11.03 -18.55 8.42
N ASN A 102 10.32 -19.67 8.24
CA ASN A 102 10.76 -20.92 8.83
C ASN A 102 12.18 -21.19 8.30
N SER A 103 13.20 -20.71 9.01
CA SER A 103 14.59 -21.18 8.91
C SER A 103 14.70 -22.56 9.57
N ALA A 104 13.72 -23.43 9.30
CA ALA A 104 13.84 -24.86 9.54
C ALA A 104 14.30 -25.44 8.21
N TRP A 105 15.53 -25.97 8.19
CA TRP A 105 16.28 -26.55 7.06
C TRP A 105 16.91 -25.48 6.14
N SER A 106 18.22 -25.28 6.08
CA SER A 106 19.28 -26.29 5.93
C SER A 106 20.30 -26.30 7.06
N GLY A 107 20.23 -27.31 7.92
CA GLY A 107 21.44 -28.00 8.32
C GLY A 107 21.67 -29.11 7.31
N GLU A 108 22.86 -29.13 6.72
CA GLU A 108 23.67 -30.28 6.30
C GLU A 108 25.10 -29.79 6.08
#